data_AF-A0A352VJ06-F1
#
_entry.id   AF-A0A352VJ06-F1
#
_cell.length_a   1.000
_cell.length_b   1.000
_cell.length_c   1.000
_cell.angle_alpha   90.00
_cell.angle_beta   90.00
_cell.angle_gamma   90.00
#
_symmetry.space_group_name_H-M   'P 1'
#
loop_
_entity.id
_entity.type
_entity.pdbx_description
1 polymer ?
#
loop_
_entity_poly.entity_id
_entity_poly.type
_entity_poly.pdbx_seq_one_letter_code
_entity_poly.pdbx_strand_id
1 'polypeptide(L)'
;MRAISSKRLMLLSFALMIGFAGCASGSGGGGGGSRSSSNRLVTADMANQQELDLYQAIRQLRGRWLTSRGRGTPRVHVDGGARQGGVQELQNIRVSEVQEVEFMGAADATLRFGTGYEAGAILVTTRRR
;
A
#
# COMPACT_ATOMS: atom_id res chain seq x y z
N MET A 1 -43.61 57.94 -5.13
CA MET A 1 -43.05 57.93 -3.76
C MET A 1 -43.93 57.06 -2.85
N ARG A 2 -43.42 55.91 -2.41
CA ARG A 2 -43.71 55.29 -1.09
C ARG A 2 -42.89 54.00 -1.00
N ALA A 3 -41.80 54.12 -0.24
CA ALA A 3 -40.76 53.12 -0.05
C ALA A 3 -41.35 51.81 0.53
N ILE A 4 -41.26 50.73 -0.25
CA ILE A 4 -41.54 49.38 0.26
C ILE A 4 -40.34 49.00 1.12
N SER A 5 -40.63 48.94 2.41
CA SER A 5 -39.71 49.00 3.54
C SER A 5 -38.63 47.90 3.56
N SER A 6 -37.40 48.38 3.75
CA SER A 6 -36.08 47.72 3.87
C SER A 6 -35.98 46.51 4.83
N LYS A 7 -37.05 46.17 5.54
CA LYS A 7 -37.05 45.10 6.57
C LYS A 7 -37.17 43.68 6.02
N ARG A 8 -37.74 43.49 4.82
CA ARG A 8 -37.89 42.15 4.22
C ARG A 8 -36.61 41.64 3.56
N LEU A 9 -35.77 42.54 3.06
CA LEU A 9 -34.45 42.17 2.52
C LEU A 9 -33.44 41.82 3.62
N MET A 10 -33.55 42.45 4.80
CA MET A 10 -32.60 42.25 5.89
C MET A 10 -32.72 40.86 6.56
N LEU A 11 -33.90 40.23 6.50
CA LEU A 11 -34.14 38.89 7.05
C LEU A 11 -33.67 37.74 6.14
N LEU A 12 -33.47 38.00 4.84
CA LEU A 12 -32.96 37.00 3.89
C LEU A 12 -31.43 36.87 3.93
N SER A 13 -30.73 37.85 4.50
CA SER A 13 -29.26 37.89 4.55
C SER A 13 -28.66 37.15 5.75
N PHE A 14 -29.42 36.88 6.82
CA PHE A 14 -28.89 36.23 8.03
C PHE A 14 -28.97 34.69 7.98
N ALA A 15 -29.68 34.11 7.01
CA ALA A 15 -29.84 32.67 6.87
C ALA A 15 -28.73 31.99 6.04
N LEU A 16 -27.77 32.75 5.49
CA LEU A 16 -26.71 32.23 4.60
C LEU A 16 -25.30 32.32 5.22
N MET A 17 -25.18 32.26 6.55
CA MET A 17 -23.91 32.35 7.27
C MET A 17 -23.73 31.30 8.38
N ILE A 18 -24.36 30.13 8.25
CA ILE A 18 -24.08 28.97 9.12
C ILE A 18 -23.98 27.73 8.23
N GLY A 19 -22.79 27.52 7.65
CA GLY A 19 -22.58 26.44 6.69
C GLY A 19 -21.13 25.96 6.53
N PHE A 20 -20.21 26.33 7.43
CA PHE A 20 -18.86 25.75 7.47
C PHE A 20 -18.49 25.36 8.90
N ALA A 21 -19.23 24.39 9.46
CA ALA A 21 -18.65 23.48 10.43
C ALA A 21 -17.70 22.54 9.66
N GLY A 22 -16.48 23.03 9.40
CA GLY A 22 -15.40 22.18 8.90
C GLY A 22 -15.11 21.12 9.94
N CYS A 23 -15.39 19.86 9.62
CA CYS A 23 -14.89 18.73 10.39
C CYS A 23 -13.37 18.70 10.22
N ALA A 24 -12.64 19.33 11.14
CA ALA A 24 -11.27 18.96 11.40
C ALA A 24 -11.30 17.55 12.00
N SER A 25 -11.38 16.55 11.12
CA SER A 25 -11.12 15.17 11.50
C SER A 25 -9.67 15.11 11.92
N GLY A 26 -9.45 15.14 13.24
CA GLY A 26 -8.15 14.84 13.82
C GLY A 26 -7.73 13.47 13.33
N SER A 27 -6.60 13.39 12.63
CA SER A 27 -5.89 12.14 12.41
C SER A 27 -5.21 11.76 13.73
N GLY A 28 -6.03 11.34 14.69
CA GLY A 28 -5.61 10.59 15.85
C GLY A 28 -5.26 9.17 15.44
N GLY A 29 -4.26 8.61 16.12
CA GLY A 29 -4.14 7.18 16.31
C GLY A 29 -3.31 6.44 15.26
N GLY A 30 -1.98 6.56 15.36
CA GLY A 30 -1.07 5.49 14.93
C GLY A 30 -1.06 4.33 15.92
N GLY A 31 -2.25 3.87 16.35
CA GLY A 31 -2.41 2.67 17.15
C GLY A 31 -2.28 1.44 16.26
N GLY A 32 -1.41 0.51 16.67
CA GLY A 32 -1.11 -0.73 15.97
C GLY A 32 -2.36 -1.47 15.51
N GLY A 33 -2.64 -1.36 14.22
CA GLY A 33 -3.49 -2.28 13.50
C GLY A 33 -2.61 -2.90 12.43
N SER A 34 -2.58 -4.23 12.38
CA SER A 34 -2.03 -5.00 11.26
C SER A 34 -2.86 -4.78 9.99
N ARG A 35 -3.03 -3.52 9.59
CA ARG A 35 -3.53 -3.13 8.28
C ARG A 35 -2.35 -3.34 7.35
N SER A 36 -2.48 -4.34 6.48
CA SER A 36 -1.64 -4.55 5.31
C SER A 36 -1.01 -3.24 4.85
N SER A 37 0.27 -3.03 5.14
CA SER A 37 0.90 -1.77 4.74
C SER A 37 1.00 -1.77 3.22
N SER A 38 1.03 -0.58 2.61
CA SER A 38 1.12 -0.46 1.14
C SER A 38 2.28 -1.29 0.54
N ASN A 39 3.34 -1.51 1.33
CA ASN A 39 4.56 -2.24 0.98
C ASN A 39 4.73 -3.58 1.70
N ARG A 40 3.75 -4.08 2.48
CA ARG A 40 3.89 -5.32 3.23
C ARG A 40 2.62 -6.16 3.17
N LEU A 41 2.78 -7.45 2.92
CA LEU A 41 1.75 -8.48 3.00
C LEU A 41 2.12 -9.46 4.10
N VAL A 42 1.26 -9.61 5.10
CA VAL A 42 1.42 -10.63 6.15
C VAL A 42 0.50 -11.81 5.87
N THR A 43 0.70 -12.95 6.56
CA THR A 43 -0.15 -14.15 6.41
C THR A 43 -1.65 -13.85 6.46
N ALA A 44 -2.09 -12.93 7.32
CA ALA A 44 -3.50 -12.54 7.44
C ALA A 44 -4.06 -11.91 6.16
N ASP A 45 -3.23 -11.18 5.40
CA ASP A 45 -3.64 -10.53 4.14
C ASP A 45 -3.82 -11.54 3.00
N MET A 46 -3.16 -12.69 3.11
CA MET A 46 -3.14 -13.75 2.09
C MET A 46 -3.97 -14.98 2.50
N ALA A 47 -4.82 -14.85 3.52
CA ALA A 47 -5.57 -15.97 4.09
C ALA A 47 -6.50 -16.66 3.07
N ASN A 48 -6.99 -15.93 2.06
CA ASN A 48 -7.86 -16.47 1.02
C ASN A 48 -7.09 -17.04 -0.18
N GLN A 49 -5.76 -17.00 -0.17
CA GLN A 49 -4.90 -17.35 -1.30
C GLN A 49 -3.95 -18.50 -0.96
N GLN A 50 -4.19 -19.27 0.11
CA GLN A 50 -3.24 -20.28 0.59
C GLN A 50 -2.94 -21.41 -0.41
N GLU A 51 -3.86 -21.67 -1.35
CA GLU A 51 -3.68 -22.66 -2.41
C GLU A 51 -2.83 -22.14 -3.58
N LEU A 52 -2.66 -20.82 -3.70
CA LEU A 52 -1.94 -20.20 -4.81
C LEU A 52 -0.43 -20.21 -4.58
N ASP A 53 0.31 -20.05 -5.69
CA ASP A 53 1.70 -19.61 -5.62
C ASP A 53 1.79 -18.13 -5.24
N LEU A 54 2.95 -17.73 -4.73
CA LEU A 54 3.15 -16.38 -4.21
C LEU A 54 3.10 -15.33 -5.34
N TYR A 55 3.51 -15.67 -6.56
CA TYR A 55 3.42 -14.77 -7.70
C TYR A 55 1.97 -14.37 -8.00
N GLN A 56 1.05 -15.33 -8.07
CA GLN A 56 -0.38 -15.07 -8.32
C GLN A 56 -1.01 -14.27 -7.18
N ALA A 57 -0.68 -14.60 -5.93
CA ALA A 57 -1.17 -13.86 -4.77
C ALA A 57 -0.73 -12.38 -4.81
N ILE A 58 0.57 -12.12 -5.08
CA ILE A 58 1.09 -10.75 -5.22
C ILE A 58 0.44 -10.06 -6.42
N ARG A 59 0.24 -10.75 -7.54
CA ARG A 59 -0.40 -10.17 -8.73
C ARG A 59 -1.82 -9.69 -8.44
N GLN A 60 -2.60 -10.46 -7.67
CA GLN A 60 -3.97 -10.11 -7.29
C GLN A 60 -4.02 -9.01 -6.22
N LEU A 61 -3.21 -9.13 -5.16
CA LEU A 61 -3.27 -8.21 -4.01
C LEU A 61 -2.47 -6.92 -4.21
N ARG A 62 -1.39 -6.99 -4.98
CA ARG A 62 -0.34 -5.97 -5.10
C ARG A 62 0.32 -5.97 -6.49
N GLY A 63 -0.47 -6.04 -7.58
CA GLY A 63 0.06 -6.12 -8.94
C GLY A 63 1.12 -5.07 -9.30
N ARG A 64 1.03 -3.86 -8.71
CA ARG A 64 2.03 -2.79 -8.87
C ARG A 64 3.45 -3.16 -8.41
N TRP A 65 3.63 -4.12 -7.51
CA TRP A 65 4.95 -4.55 -7.04
C TRP A 65 5.72 -5.29 -8.15
N LEU A 66 5.00 -5.98 -9.04
CA LEU A 66 5.59 -6.76 -10.12
C LEU A 66 5.98 -5.90 -11.34
N THR A 67 5.52 -4.65 -11.39
CA THR A 67 5.70 -3.75 -12.52
C THR A 67 6.54 -2.54 -12.12
N SER A 68 7.71 -2.36 -12.73
CA SER A 68 8.43 -1.07 -12.66
C SER A 68 8.23 -0.29 -13.96
N ARG A 69 8.10 1.04 -13.86
CA ARG A 69 7.82 1.97 -14.97
C ARG A 69 8.95 1.98 -16.03
N GLY A 70 9.05 0.91 -16.81
CA GLY A 70 10.09 0.72 -17.83
C GLY A 70 11.46 0.25 -17.30
N ARG A 71 11.61 -0.04 -16.00
CA ARG A 71 12.90 -0.44 -15.38
C ARG A 71 13.05 -1.94 -15.12
N GLY A 72 12.24 -2.76 -15.79
CA GLY A 72 12.26 -4.23 -15.64
C GLY A 72 11.43 -4.75 -14.47
N THR A 73 11.82 -5.92 -13.96
CA THR A 73 11.13 -6.63 -12.86
C THR A 73 11.94 -6.55 -11.55
N PRO A 74 11.28 -6.50 -10.39
CA PRO A 74 11.97 -6.50 -9.10
C PRO A 74 12.76 -7.80 -8.90
N ARG A 75 13.83 -7.72 -8.11
CA ARG A 75 14.60 -8.89 -7.68
C ARG A 75 13.97 -9.50 -6.43
N VAL A 76 14.05 -10.81 -6.30
CA VAL A 76 13.45 -11.55 -5.19
C VAL A 76 14.54 -12.05 -4.25
N HIS A 77 14.33 -11.83 -2.96
CA HIS A 77 15.17 -12.37 -1.88
C HIS A 77 14.31 -13.22 -0.97
N VAL A 78 14.78 -14.41 -0.63
CA VAL A 78 14.09 -15.34 0.26
C VAL A 78 14.92 -15.51 1.53
N ASP A 79 14.30 -15.28 2.69
CA ASP A 79 14.88 -15.42 4.03
C ASP A 79 16.20 -14.68 4.24
N GLY A 80 16.40 -13.57 3.53
CA GLY A 80 17.65 -12.80 3.57
C GLY A 80 18.86 -13.51 2.97
N GLY A 81 18.65 -14.58 2.20
CA GLY A 81 19.73 -15.31 1.54
C GLY A 81 20.45 -14.49 0.46
N ALA A 82 21.71 -14.84 0.19
CA ALA A 82 22.52 -14.18 -0.84
C ALA A 82 22.06 -14.50 -2.29
N ARG A 83 21.23 -15.54 -2.47
CA ARG A 83 20.68 -15.91 -3.76
C ARG A 83 19.51 -15.00 -4.12
N GLN A 84 19.77 -14.12 -5.06
CA GLN A 84 18.77 -13.26 -5.70
C GLN A 84 18.11 -14.00 -6.87
N GLY A 85 16.79 -14.10 -6.83
CA GLY A 85 15.96 -14.65 -7.90
C GLY A 85 15.28 -13.54 -8.71
N GLY A 86 14.70 -13.94 -9.85
CA GLY A 86 13.71 -13.13 -10.55
C GLY A 86 12.30 -13.37 -9.99
N VAL A 87 11.31 -12.68 -10.55
CA VAL A 87 9.89 -12.89 -10.19
C VAL A 87 9.39 -14.32 -10.41
N GLN A 88 10.09 -15.11 -11.22
CA GLN A 88 9.84 -16.54 -11.43
C GLN A 88 10.02 -17.34 -10.15
N GLU A 89 10.90 -16.92 -9.24
CA GLU A 89 11.13 -17.61 -7.97
C GLU A 89 9.87 -17.63 -7.09
N LEU A 90 9.04 -16.59 -7.20
CA LEU A 90 7.77 -16.49 -6.48
C LEU A 90 6.77 -17.57 -6.91
N GLN A 91 6.93 -18.17 -8.10
CA GLN A 91 6.06 -19.26 -8.57
C GLN A 91 6.40 -20.58 -7.88
N ASN A 92 7.62 -20.72 -7.37
CA ASN A 92 8.07 -21.93 -6.67
C ASN A 92 7.69 -21.92 -5.18
N ILE A 93 7.19 -20.80 -4.66
CA ILE A 93 6.86 -20.60 -3.24
C ILE A 93 5.34 -20.64 -3.07
N ARG A 94 4.85 -21.49 -2.17
CA ARG A 94 3.43 -21.53 -1.80
C ARG A 94 3.11 -20.46 -0.77
N VAL A 95 1.96 -19.83 -0.89
CA VAL A 95 1.47 -18.84 0.10
C VAL A 95 1.37 -19.43 1.50
N SER A 96 1.04 -20.72 1.61
CA SER A 96 0.98 -21.46 2.87
C SER A 96 2.32 -21.54 3.62
N GLU A 97 3.45 -21.35 2.94
CA GLU A 97 4.80 -21.40 3.52
C GLU A 97 5.34 -20.00 3.87
N VAL A 98 4.63 -18.95 3.46
CA VAL A 98 5.07 -17.57 3.63
C VAL A 98 4.54 -17.03 4.94
N GLN A 99 5.41 -16.36 5.68
CA GLN A 99 5.07 -15.56 6.86
C GLN A 99 4.78 -14.11 6.47
N GLU A 100 5.61 -13.57 5.58
CA GLU A 100 5.59 -12.17 5.21
C GLU A 100 6.23 -11.94 3.84
N VAL A 101 5.69 -10.95 3.12
CA VAL A 101 6.34 -10.38 1.94
C VAL A 101 6.39 -8.87 2.06
N GLU A 102 7.55 -8.29 1.77
CA GLU A 102 7.76 -6.86 1.73
C GLU A 102 8.26 -6.43 0.36
N PHE A 103 7.70 -5.35 -0.18
CA PHE A 103 8.27 -4.66 -1.32
C PHE A 103 9.18 -3.53 -0.83
N MET A 104 10.39 -3.48 -1.37
CA MET A 104 11.37 -2.43 -1.14
C MET A 104 11.55 -1.62 -2.42
N GLY A 105 11.38 -0.31 -2.32
CA GLY A 105 11.54 0.58 -3.47
C GLY A 105 12.96 0.58 -4.02
N ALA A 106 13.11 1.01 -5.27
CA ALA A 106 14.40 0.99 -5.97
C ALA A 106 15.52 1.75 -5.22
N ALA A 107 15.20 2.92 -4.63
CA ALA A 107 16.16 3.71 -3.86
C ALA A 107 16.67 2.94 -2.63
N ASP A 108 15.75 2.44 -1.79
CA ASP A 108 16.09 1.70 -0.58
C ASP A 108 16.81 0.39 -0.89
N ALA A 109 16.35 -0.32 -1.93
CA ALA A 109 16.99 -1.55 -2.38
C ALA A 109 18.41 -1.28 -2.90
N THR A 110 18.64 -0.16 -3.58
CA THR A 110 19.97 0.22 -4.04
C THR A 110 20.89 0.57 -2.87
N LEU A 111 20.38 1.26 -1.85
CA LEU A 111 21.14 1.56 -0.64
C LEU A 111 21.51 0.30 0.14
N ARG A 112 20.61 -0.68 0.20
CA ARG A 112 20.81 -1.91 0.98
C ARG A 112 21.63 -2.97 0.25
N PHE A 113 21.40 -3.16 -1.04
CA PHE A 113 21.95 -4.28 -1.82
C PHE A 113 22.91 -3.85 -2.95
N GLY A 114 23.08 -2.54 -3.17
CA GLY A 114 23.91 -2.00 -4.24
C GLY A 114 23.18 -1.80 -5.57
N THR A 115 23.92 -1.60 -6.65
CA THR A 115 23.35 -1.30 -7.97
C THR A 115 22.58 -2.49 -8.56
N GLY A 116 21.70 -2.23 -9.54
CA GLY A 116 20.93 -3.26 -10.23
C GLY A 116 19.53 -3.55 -9.65
N TYR A 117 19.06 -2.75 -8.70
CA TYR A 117 17.72 -2.82 -8.10
C TYR A 117 16.77 -1.72 -8.58
N GLU A 118 16.87 -1.35 -9.86
CA GLU A 118 16.10 -0.24 -10.45
C GLU A 118 14.58 -0.46 -10.43
N ALA A 119 14.14 -1.71 -10.34
CA ALA A 119 12.75 -2.11 -10.18
C ALA A 119 12.34 -2.37 -8.72
N GLY A 120 13.26 -2.22 -7.76
CA GLY A 120 13.07 -2.57 -6.36
C GLY A 120 13.39 -4.04 -6.06
N ALA A 121 13.08 -4.43 -4.83
CA ALA A 121 13.23 -5.79 -4.34
C ALA A 121 11.94 -6.29 -3.69
N ILE A 122 11.67 -7.59 -3.82
CA ILE A 122 10.64 -8.30 -3.06
C ILE A 122 11.36 -9.18 -2.05
N LEU A 123 11.14 -8.92 -0.78
CA LEU A 123 11.69 -9.68 0.34
C LEU A 123 10.63 -10.65 0.81
N VAL A 124 10.94 -11.94 0.79
CA VAL A 124 10.06 -13.02 1.22
C VAL A 124 10.63 -13.62 2.49
N THR A 125 9.82 -13.69 3.54
CA THR A 125 10.14 -14.40 4.77
C THR A 125 9.23 -15.63 4.86
N THR A 126 9.84 -16.81 4.92
CA THR A 126 9.13 -18.08 5.05
C THR A 126 8.88 -18.41 6.52
N ARG A 127 7.84 -19.20 6.79
CA ARG A 127 7.62 -19.77 8.13
C ARG A 127 8.70 -20.83 8.35
N ARG A 128 9.49 -20.67 9.41
CA ARG A 128 10.35 -21.76 9.89
C ARG A 128 9.43 -22.94 10.22
N ARG A 129 9.65 -24.06 9.52
CA ARG A 129 8.98 -25.33 9.81
C ARG A 129 9.46 -25.90 11.15
#